data_AF-A0A160PM28-F1
#
_entry.id   AF-A0A160PM28-F1
#
_cell.length_a   1.000
_cell.length_b   1.000
_cell.length_c   1.000
_cell.angle_alpha   90.00
_cell.angle_beta   90.00
_cell.angle_gamma   90.00
#
_symmetry.space_group_name_H-M   'P 1'
#
loop_
_entity.id
_entity.type
_entity.pdbx_description
1 polymer ?
#
loop_
_entity_poly.entity_id
_entity_poly.type
_entity_poly.pdbx_seq_one_letter_code
_entity_poly.pdbx_strand_id
1 'polypeptide(L)'
;MDASPGVGTQPTREGEGAATTGSKPNTKHVDLSLAPQGAKAADLWKDRERAPEIVLLRTTEDIDDKQLRGRAARYYDNGQLFLNMLYPSIGEMREALELHYATVADLDSMREAALRQAEKSMVLRVGRAVVFALAKQLNKEWDADAVRHALAPESLSLAADDFYDSIQSARRSMGRQFRPNRQGDDGGLSDDENPIWGRS
;
A
#
# COMPACT_ATOMS: atom_id res chain seq x y z
N MET A 1 -51.43 37.37 -16.14
CA MET A 1 -51.93 36.90 -17.43
C MET A 1 -50.74 36.43 -18.24
N ASP A 2 -50.52 35.18 -18.59
CA ASP A 2 -51.14 33.91 -18.21
C ASP A 2 -50.09 32.82 -18.46
N ALA A 3 -49.81 32.03 -17.43
CA ALA A 3 -49.07 30.79 -17.56
C ALA A 3 -50.11 29.69 -17.76
N SER A 4 -50.16 29.07 -18.94
CA SER A 4 -51.01 27.91 -19.20
C SER A 4 -50.41 26.64 -18.57
N PRO A 5 -51.12 25.96 -17.67
CA PRO A 5 -50.74 24.64 -17.18
C PRO A 5 -51.42 23.56 -18.04
N GLY A 6 -50.62 22.63 -18.57
CA GLY A 6 -51.12 21.45 -19.28
C GLY A 6 -51.76 20.46 -18.31
N VAL A 7 -53.04 20.20 -18.52
CA VAL A 7 -53.86 19.17 -17.86
C VAL A 7 -53.64 17.83 -18.56
N GLY A 8 -53.64 16.72 -17.80
CA GLY A 8 -53.60 15.37 -18.36
C GLY A 8 -53.82 14.24 -17.35
N THR A 9 -55.03 14.18 -16.79
CA THR A 9 -55.79 12.95 -16.43
C THR A 9 -55.07 11.69 -15.95
N GLN A 10 -55.29 11.34 -14.68
CA GLN A 10 -55.28 9.95 -14.19
C GLN A 10 -56.36 9.11 -14.89
N PRO A 11 -56.08 7.83 -15.17
CA PRO A 11 -57.13 6.81 -15.21
C PRO A 11 -56.97 5.79 -14.08
N THR A 12 -58.12 5.60 -13.47
CA THR A 12 -58.68 4.60 -12.56
C THR A 12 -58.09 3.18 -12.65
N ARG A 13 -58.05 2.53 -11.48
CA ARG A 13 -57.74 1.13 -11.23
C ARG A 13 -59.01 0.29 -11.37
N GLU A 14 -58.98 -0.82 -12.11
CA GLU A 14 -59.68 -2.10 -11.85
C GLU A 14 -59.66 -3.02 -13.10
N GLY A 15 -59.56 -4.34 -12.88
CA GLY A 15 -60.00 -5.36 -13.83
C GLY A 15 -58.94 -6.38 -14.29
N GLU A 16 -59.25 -7.65 -14.06
CA GLU A 16 -58.44 -8.87 -14.25
C GLU A 16 -58.13 -9.27 -15.71
N GLY A 17 -57.07 -10.09 -15.89
CA GLY A 17 -57.09 -11.20 -16.86
C GLY A 17 -56.07 -11.21 -18.02
N ALA A 18 -55.26 -12.27 -18.02
CA ALA A 18 -54.64 -12.97 -19.17
C ALA A 18 -53.32 -12.47 -19.83
N ALA A 19 -52.26 -13.24 -19.51
CA ALA A 19 -51.20 -13.80 -20.36
C ALA A 19 -50.30 -12.88 -21.24
N THR A 20 -48.99 -12.85 -20.96
CA THR A 20 -47.91 -13.52 -21.74
C THR A 20 -46.51 -12.95 -21.43
N THR A 21 -45.58 -13.88 -21.20
CA THR A 21 -44.11 -13.83 -21.46
C THR A 21 -43.34 -12.52 -21.25
N GLY A 22 -42.68 -12.42 -20.10
CA GLY A 22 -41.54 -11.53 -19.86
C GLY A 22 -40.52 -12.24 -18.97
N SER A 23 -39.53 -12.88 -19.58
CA SER A 23 -38.45 -13.60 -18.90
C SER A 23 -37.61 -12.59 -18.09
N LYS A 24 -37.84 -12.51 -16.78
CA LYS A 24 -36.97 -11.75 -15.86
C LYS A 24 -35.72 -12.61 -15.59
N PRO A 25 -34.50 -12.06 -15.72
CA PRO A 25 -33.29 -12.80 -15.39
C PRO A 25 -33.31 -13.10 -13.89
N ASN A 26 -33.44 -14.39 -13.58
CA ASN A 26 -33.30 -14.92 -12.24
C ASN A 26 -31.83 -14.75 -11.81
N THR A 27 -31.52 -13.64 -11.15
CA THR A 27 -30.26 -13.48 -10.42
C THR A 27 -30.24 -14.53 -9.32
N LYS A 28 -29.71 -15.71 -9.64
CA LYS A 28 -29.42 -16.74 -8.65
C LYS A 28 -28.47 -16.12 -7.64
N HIS A 29 -28.98 -15.86 -6.43
CA HIS A 29 -28.13 -15.65 -5.27
C HIS A 29 -27.17 -16.83 -5.20
N VAL A 30 -25.89 -16.58 -5.49
CA VAL A 30 -24.85 -17.58 -5.28
C VAL A 30 -24.73 -17.73 -3.78
N ASP A 31 -25.12 -18.89 -3.27
CA ASP A 31 -24.99 -19.23 -1.88
C ASP A 31 -23.50 -19.26 -1.50
N LEU A 32 -23.07 -18.27 -0.71
CA LEU A 32 -21.69 -18.13 -0.22
C LEU A 32 -21.27 -19.25 0.76
N SER A 33 -22.12 -20.25 1.02
CA SER A 33 -21.82 -21.40 1.87
C SER A 33 -21.13 -22.56 1.17
N LEU A 34 -20.93 -22.50 -0.16
CA LEU A 34 -20.23 -23.54 -0.92
C LEU A 34 -18.71 -23.45 -0.75
N ALA A 35 -18.25 -23.66 0.48
CA ALA A 35 -16.86 -24.00 0.75
C ALA A 35 -16.59 -25.43 0.23
N PRO A 36 -15.42 -25.70 -0.39
CA PRO A 36 -15.03 -27.05 -0.74
C PRO A 36 -15.01 -27.91 0.53
N GLN A 37 -15.73 -29.03 0.56
CA GLN A 37 -15.76 -29.90 1.74
C GLN A 37 -14.54 -30.83 1.74
N GLY A 38 -13.76 -30.80 2.84
CA GLY A 38 -12.66 -31.75 3.09
C GLY A 38 -11.49 -31.17 3.90
N ALA A 39 -10.57 -32.04 4.34
CA ALA A 39 -9.38 -31.66 5.12
C ALA A 39 -8.52 -30.59 4.40
N LYS A 40 -8.39 -30.68 3.07
CA LYS A 40 -7.68 -29.69 2.25
C LYS A 40 -8.27 -28.28 2.36
N ALA A 41 -9.59 -28.17 2.52
CA ALA A 41 -10.21 -26.87 2.71
C ALA A 41 -9.84 -26.32 4.09
N ALA A 42 -9.98 -27.12 5.15
CA ALA A 42 -9.66 -26.70 6.51
C ALA A 42 -8.20 -26.22 6.68
N ASP A 43 -7.25 -26.86 5.99
CA ASP A 43 -5.85 -26.43 6.00
C ASP A 43 -5.66 -25.08 5.28
N LEU A 44 -6.28 -24.91 4.09
CA LEU A 44 -6.30 -23.63 3.38
C LEU A 44 -6.97 -22.50 4.18
N TRP A 45 -7.99 -22.82 5.00
CA TRP A 45 -8.63 -21.85 5.89
C TRP A 45 -7.70 -21.41 7.01
N LYS A 46 -6.97 -22.33 7.64
CA LYS A 46 -5.99 -22.02 8.70
C LYS A 46 -4.81 -21.20 8.19
N ASP A 47 -4.31 -21.52 7.00
CA ASP A 47 -3.19 -20.78 6.40
C ASP A 47 -3.57 -19.32 6.10
N ARG A 48 -4.86 -19.05 5.84
CA ARG A 48 -5.38 -17.68 5.62
C ARG A 48 -5.54 -16.85 6.88
N GLU A 49 -5.68 -17.49 8.05
CA GLU A 49 -5.68 -16.78 9.34
C GLU A 49 -4.28 -16.26 9.70
N ARG A 50 -3.23 -16.80 9.06
CA ARG A 50 -1.84 -16.41 9.30
C ARG A 50 -1.43 -15.24 8.40
N ALA A 51 -0.66 -14.32 8.97
CA ALA A 51 0.01 -13.28 8.20
C ALA A 51 0.94 -13.90 7.14
N PRO A 52 1.02 -13.30 5.93
CA PRO A 52 1.83 -13.85 4.85
C PRO A 52 3.32 -13.85 5.23
N GLU A 53 4.04 -14.90 4.82
CA GLU A 53 5.49 -14.96 4.92
C GLU A 53 6.10 -14.10 3.80
N ILE A 54 6.81 -13.03 4.17
CA ILE A 54 7.39 -12.10 3.20
C ILE A 54 8.82 -12.54 2.88
N VAL A 55 9.08 -12.80 1.59
CA VAL A 55 10.41 -13.17 1.07
C VAL A 55 10.91 -12.05 0.15
N LEU A 56 12.05 -11.46 0.50
CA LEU A 56 12.65 -10.35 -0.24
C LEU A 56 13.65 -10.89 -1.27
N LEU A 57 13.40 -10.64 -2.55
CA LEU A 57 14.27 -11.08 -3.64
C LEU A 57 15.21 -9.95 -4.05
N ARG A 58 16.51 -10.22 -4.03
CA ARG A 58 17.56 -9.21 -4.26
C ARG A 58 18.41 -9.49 -5.50
N THR A 59 18.19 -10.63 -6.16
CA THR A 59 18.93 -11.04 -7.36
C THR A 59 17.99 -11.15 -8.55
N THR A 60 18.53 -10.96 -9.75
CA THR A 60 17.77 -11.10 -11.00
C THR A 60 17.31 -12.53 -11.24
N GLU A 61 18.13 -13.50 -10.81
CA GLU A 61 17.87 -14.93 -10.92
C GLU A 61 16.64 -15.31 -10.08
N ASP A 62 16.59 -14.88 -8.82
CA ASP A 62 15.44 -15.16 -7.94
C ASP A 62 14.14 -14.51 -8.49
N ILE A 63 14.26 -13.30 -9.05
CA ILE A 63 13.12 -12.58 -9.64
C ILE A 63 12.56 -13.35 -10.84
N ASP A 64 13.43 -13.85 -11.71
CA ASP A 64 13.03 -14.62 -12.88
C ASP A 64 12.40 -15.97 -12.46
N ASP A 65 13.03 -16.67 -11.52
CA ASP A 65 12.53 -17.94 -10.97
C ASP A 65 11.14 -17.81 -10.33
N LYS A 66 10.86 -16.67 -9.71
CA LYS A 66 9.55 -16.37 -9.10
C LYS A 66 8.58 -15.69 -10.06
N GLN A 67 8.93 -15.56 -11.34
CA GLN A 67 8.12 -14.93 -12.39
C GLN A 67 7.72 -13.48 -12.06
N LEU A 68 8.68 -12.71 -11.54
CA LEU A 68 8.52 -11.32 -11.10
C LEU A 68 9.15 -10.30 -12.04
N ARG A 69 9.57 -10.72 -13.23
CA ARG A 69 10.09 -9.80 -14.25
C ARG A 69 9.01 -8.76 -14.61
N GLY A 70 9.32 -7.48 -14.38
CA GLY A 70 8.37 -6.38 -14.60
C GLY A 70 7.17 -6.38 -13.65
N ARG A 71 7.25 -7.08 -12.52
CA ARG A 71 6.23 -7.14 -11.47
C ARG A 71 6.88 -6.89 -10.12
N ALA A 72 6.13 -6.25 -9.23
CA ALA A 72 6.64 -5.85 -7.94
C ALA A 72 6.55 -6.99 -6.91
N ALA A 73 5.52 -7.83 -7.02
CA ALA A 73 5.28 -8.89 -6.05
C ALA A 73 4.37 -10.00 -6.59
N ARG A 74 4.43 -11.15 -5.92
CA ARG A 74 3.57 -12.30 -6.20
C ARG A 74 3.25 -13.04 -4.92
N TYR A 75 1.97 -13.21 -4.69
CA TYR A 75 1.44 -14.02 -3.59
C TYR A 75 1.10 -15.42 -4.09
N TYR A 76 1.44 -16.43 -3.30
CA TYR A 76 1.15 -17.83 -3.57
C TYR A 76 0.19 -18.39 -2.52
N ASP A 77 -0.60 -19.39 -2.91
CA ASP A 77 -1.63 -20.00 -2.05
C ASP A 77 -1.07 -20.64 -0.78
N ASN A 78 0.24 -20.91 -0.72
CA ASN A 78 0.93 -21.39 0.47
C ASN A 78 1.22 -20.29 1.51
N GLY A 79 0.67 -19.09 1.32
CA GLY A 79 0.84 -17.97 2.25
C GLY A 79 2.11 -17.15 2.04
N GLN A 80 2.90 -17.43 1.00
CA GLN A 80 4.15 -16.71 0.74
C GLN A 80 3.94 -15.52 -0.19
N LEU A 81 4.52 -14.38 0.20
CA LEU A 81 4.59 -13.15 -0.58
C LEU A 81 6.04 -12.89 -0.98
N PHE A 82 6.35 -13.04 -2.26
CA PHE A 82 7.66 -12.69 -2.81
C PHE A 82 7.64 -11.24 -3.29
N LEU A 83 8.64 -10.46 -2.87
CA LEU A 83 8.81 -9.06 -3.23
C LEU A 83 10.08 -8.86 -4.06
N ASN A 84 9.94 -8.17 -5.18
CA ASN A 84 11.05 -7.78 -6.04
C ASN A 84 11.72 -6.51 -5.48
N MET A 85 12.90 -6.65 -4.86
CA MET A 85 13.65 -5.50 -4.30
C MET A 85 14.43 -4.72 -5.35
N LEU A 86 14.41 -5.16 -6.62
CA LEU A 86 14.97 -4.43 -7.76
C LEU A 86 13.87 -3.71 -8.56
N TYR A 87 12.64 -3.69 -8.05
CA TYR A 87 11.51 -3.06 -8.72
C TYR A 87 11.65 -1.52 -8.74
N PRO A 88 11.35 -0.83 -9.87
CA PRO A 88 11.70 0.58 -10.09
C PRO A 88 11.24 1.57 -9.00
N SER A 89 10.05 1.36 -8.41
CA SER A 89 9.52 2.24 -7.35
C SER A 89 10.46 2.43 -6.14
N ILE A 90 11.35 1.46 -5.87
CA ILE A 90 12.36 1.58 -4.80
C ILE A 90 13.42 2.61 -5.20
N GLY A 91 13.89 2.56 -6.45
CA GLY A 91 14.85 3.52 -7.00
C GLY A 91 14.29 4.94 -7.00
N GLU A 92 13.07 5.10 -7.51
CA GLU A 92 12.39 6.40 -7.57
C GLU A 92 12.20 7.02 -6.18
N MET A 93 11.75 6.23 -5.22
CA MET A 93 11.58 6.70 -3.84
C MET A 93 12.93 7.03 -3.18
N ARG A 94 13.95 6.21 -3.42
CA ARG A 94 15.31 6.44 -2.92
C ARG A 94 15.87 7.76 -3.46
N GLU A 95 15.80 7.98 -4.77
CA GLU A 95 16.27 9.21 -5.41
C GLU A 95 15.56 10.46 -4.85
N ALA A 96 14.24 10.37 -4.66
CA ALA A 96 13.46 11.46 -4.08
C ALA A 96 13.84 11.76 -2.62
N LEU A 97 14.27 10.76 -1.85
CA LEU A 97 14.78 10.93 -0.49
C LEU A 97 16.20 11.48 -0.49
N GLU A 98 17.08 10.98 -1.35
CA GLU A 98 18.46 11.47 -1.49
C GLU A 98 18.50 12.95 -1.86
N LEU A 99 17.65 13.37 -2.81
CA LEU A 99 17.51 14.77 -3.19
C LEU A 99 17.06 15.65 -2.01
N HIS A 100 16.13 15.14 -1.19
CA HIS A 100 15.60 15.88 -0.05
C HIS A 100 16.65 16.11 1.06
N TYR A 101 17.62 15.20 1.19
CA TYR A 101 18.68 15.24 2.20
C TYR A 101 20.06 15.53 1.62
N ALA A 102 20.17 16.08 0.41
CA ALA A 102 21.44 16.30 -0.27
C ALA A 102 22.43 17.22 0.48
N THR A 103 21.95 17.99 1.46
CA THR A 103 22.75 18.94 2.26
C THR A 103 23.35 18.34 3.53
N VAL A 104 23.07 17.07 3.86
CA VAL A 104 23.65 16.43 5.03
C VAL A 104 25.14 16.14 4.81
N ALA A 105 25.95 16.25 5.86
CA ALA A 105 27.39 16.05 5.77
C ALA A 105 27.79 14.59 5.47
N ASP A 106 27.06 13.63 6.04
CA ASP A 106 27.31 12.20 5.86
C ASP A 106 26.41 11.62 4.76
N LEU A 107 26.89 11.72 3.52
CA LEU A 107 26.16 11.28 2.33
C LEU A 107 26.03 9.76 2.23
N ASP A 108 26.99 8.99 2.74
CA ASP A 108 26.96 7.53 2.64
C ASP A 108 25.92 6.94 3.59
N SER A 109 25.89 7.40 4.84
CA SER A 109 24.83 7.03 5.78
C SER A 109 23.45 7.47 5.29
N MET A 110 23.36 8.63 4.63
CA MET A 110 22.13 9.14 4.03
C MET A 110 21.61 8.23 2.92
N ARG A 111 22.48 7.83 1.98
CA ARG A 111 22.13 6.92 0.88
C ARG A 111 21.67 5.56 1.39
N GLU A 112 22.37 5.00 2.38
CA GLU A 112 21.96 3.74 3.01
C GLU A 112 20.60 3.88 3.71
N ALA A 113 20.39 4.99 4.44
CA ALA A 113 19.10 5.27 5.08
C ALA A 113 17.97 5.44 4.06
N ALA A 114 18.21 6.15 2.94
CA ALA A 114 17.25 6.33 1.86
C ALA A 114 16.85 5.00 1.24
N LEU A 115 17.83 4.13 0.90
CA LEU A 115 17.56 2.80 0.39
C LEU A 115 16.73 1.98 1.39
N ARG A 116 17.15 1.90 2.67
CA ARG A 116 16.40 1.18 3.71
C ARG A 116 14.96 1.67 3.86
N GLN A 117 14.73 2.98 3.76
CA GLN A 117 13.37 3.54 3.83
C GLN A 117 12.55 3.25 2.59
N ALA A 118 13.15 3.29 1.40
CA ALA A 118 12.48 2.94 0.16
C ALA A 118 12.04 1.46 0.16
N GLU A 119 12.96 0.55 0.53
CA GLU A 119 12.69 -0.87 0.70
C GLU A 119 11.58 -1.13 1.73
N LYS A 120 11.68 -0.52 2.92
CA LYS A 120 10.66 -0.65 3.96
C LYS A 120 9.29 -0.18 3.49
N SER A 121 9.25 0.95 2.77
CA SER A 121 8.00 1.51 2.26
C SER A 121 7.36 0.59 1.21
N MET A 122 8.17 0.03 0.30
CA MET A 122 7.72 -0.98 -0.66
C MET A 122 7.07 -2.19 0.04
N VAL A 123 7.74 -2.76 1.05
CA VAL A 123 7.22 -3.88 1.84
C VAL A 123 5.88 -3.51 2.51
N LEU A 124 5.79 -2.32 3.11
CA LEU A 124 4.56 -1.89 3.79
C LEU A 124 3.39 -1.68 2.84
N ARG A 125 3.62 -1.09 1.66
CA ARG A 125 2.55 -0.83 0.68
C ARG A 125 1.96 -2.12 0.15
N VAL A 126 2.81 -3.01 -0.35
CA VAL A 126 2.38 -4.30 -0.92
C VAL A 126 1.85 -5.22 0.17
N GLY A 127 2.56 -5.33 1.31
CA GLY A 127 2.14 -6.17 2.43
C GLY A 127 0.76 -5.77 2.96
N ARG A 128 0.47 -4.46 3.06
CA ARG A 128 -0.85 -3.95 3.46
C ARG A 128 -1.94 -4.35 2.48
N ALA A 129 -1.68 -4.29 1.17
CA ALA A 129 -2.64 -4.71 0.15
C ALA A 129 -3.02 -6.20 0.32
N VAL A 130 -2.01 -7.06 0.52
CA VAL A 130 -2.23 -8.51 0.73
C VAL A 130 -3.00 -8.76 2.03
N VAL A 131 -2.57 -8.18 3.16
CA VAL A 131 -3.23 -8.36 4.46
C VAL A 131 -4.69 -7.90 4.41
N PHE A 132 -4.98 -6.77 3.76
CA PHE A 132 -6.35 -6.30 3.62
C PHE A 132 -7.20 -7.21 2.72
N ALA A 133 -6.67 -7.67 1.59
CA ALA A 133 -7.41 -8.62 0.73
C ALA A 133 -7.75 -9.91 1.49
N LEU A 134 -6.79 -10.47 2.25
CA LEU A 134 -7.02 -11.66 3.07
C LEU A 134 -8.02 -11.41 4.21
N ALA A 135 -7.92 -10.27 4.90
CA ALA A 135 -8.86 -9.90 5.96
C ALA A 135 -10.29 -9.72 5.42
N LYS A 136 -10.46 -9.08 4.25
CA LYS A 136 -11.76 -8.93 3.60
C LYS A 136 -12.37 -10.27 3.20
N GLN A 137 -11.54 -11.23 2.81
CA GLN A 137 -11.98 -12.60 2.55
C GLN A 137 -12.45 -13.31 3.83
N LEU A 138 -11.66 -13.24 4.90
CA LEU A 138 -11.99 -13.86 6.19
C LEU A 138 -13.30 -13.32 6.77
N ASN A 139 -13.52 -12.01 6.63
CA ASN A 139 -14.75 -11.34 7.04
C ASN A 139 -15.94 -11.62 6.10
N LYS A 140 -15.76 -12.43 5.05
CA LYS A 140 -16.76 -12.72 4.01
C LYS A 140 -17.29 -11.47 3.31
N GLU A 141 -16.50 -10.40 3.29
CA GLU A 141 -16.83 -9.16 2.58
C GLU A 141 -16.51 -9.28 1.09
N TRP A 142 -15.43 -9.99 0.76
CA TRP A 142 -15.00 -10.26 -0.61
C TRP A 142 -15.09 -11.75 -0.94
N ASP A 143 -15.57 -12.06 -2.13
CA ASP A 143 -15.57 -13.41 -2.66
C ASP A 143 -14.16 -13.84 -3.13
N ALA A 144 -14.04 -15.10 -3.54
CA ALA A 144 -12.76 -15.65 -3.98
C ALA A 144 -12.22 -15.00 -5.26
N ASP A 145 -13.09 -14.45 -6.13
CA ASP A 145 -12.68 -13.84 -7.39
C ASP A 145 -12.15 -12.42 -7.15
N ALA A 146 -12.82 -11.62 -6.33
CA ALA A 146 -12.36 -10.31 -5.90
C ALA A 146 -10.98 -10.39 -5.21
N VAL A 147 -10.79 -11.39 -4.34
CA VAL A 147 -9.50 -11.62 -3.68
C VAL A 147 -8.42 -12.03 -4.67
N ARG A 148 -8.74 -12.89 -5.64
CA ARG A 148 -7.80 -13.29 -6.70
C ARG A 148 -7.33 -12.08 -7.52
N HIS A 149 -8.24 -11.18 -7.88
CA HIS A 149 -7.90 -9.95 -8.58
C HIS A 149 -7.05 -9.01 -7.71
N ALA A 150 -7.38 -8.87 -6.42
CA ALA A 150 -6.63 -8.02 -5.51
C ALA A 150 -5.20 -8.53 -5.25
N LEU A 151 -5.01 -9.85 -5.23
CA LEU A 151 -3.71 -10.52 -5.03
C LEU A 151 -2.97 -10.80 -6.35
N ALA A 152 -3.53 -10.41 -7.50
CA ALA A 152 -2.86 -10.55 -8.79
C ALA A 152 -1.56 -9.75 -8.82
N PRO A 153 -0.49 -10.26 -9.49
CA PRO A 153 0.79 -9.55 -9.58
C PRO A 153 0.66 -8.11 -10.11
N GLU A 154 -0.27 -7.87 -11.04
CA GLU A 154 -0.58 -6.55 -11.59
C GLU A 154 -1.10 -5.60 -10.49
N SER A 155 -2.08 -6.03 -9.71
CA SER A 155 -2.67 -5.25 -8.62
C SER A 155 -1.64 -4.95 -7.52
N LEU A 156 -0.78 -5.93 -7.20
CA LEU A 156 0.30 -5.72 -6.24
C LEU A 156 1.38 -4.77 -6.78
N SER A 157 1.59 -4.74 -8.09
CA SER A 157 2.51 -3.77 -8.72
C SER A 157 1.94 -2.35 -8.67
N LEU A 158 0.63 -2.18 -8.88
CA LEU A 158 -0.03 -0.88 -8.66
C LEU A 158 0.12 -0.38 -7.22
N ALA A 159 0.00 -1.29 -6.23
CA ALA A 159 0.24 -0.93 -4.82
C ALA A 159 1.71 -0.55 -4.55
N ALA A 160 2.66 -1.17 -5.27
CA ALA A 160 4.07 -0.84 -5.18
C ALA A 160 4.38 0.55 -5.75
N ASP A 161 3.81 0.87 -6.92
CA ASP A 161 4.04 2.11 -7.65
C ASP A 161 3.54 3.37 -6.90
N ASP A 162 2.55 3.23 -6.03
CA ASP A 162 2.01 4.33 -5.22
C ASP A 162 2.93 4.73 -4.03
N PHE A 163 4.19 5.06 -4.33
CA PHE A 163 5.16 5.43 -3.29
C PHE A 163 4.95 6.84 -2.73
N TYR A 164 4.23 7.71 -3.46
CA TYR A 164 3.96 9.10 -3.07
C TYR A 164 3.24 9.20 -1.71
N ASP A 165 2.31 8.31 -1.43
CA ASP A 165 1.61 8.25 -0.14
C ASP A 165 2.55 7.93 1.03
N SER A 166 3.59 7.15 0.78
CA SER A 166 4.53 6.69 1.81
C SER A 166 5.74 7.62 2.01
N ILE A 167 6.06 8.48 1.05
CA ILE A 167 7.31 9.28 1.06
C ILE A 167 7.38 10.24 2.25
N GLN A 168 6.25 10.80 2.68
CA GLN A 168 6.22 11.73 3.83
C GLN A 168 6.55 11.01 5.14
N SER A 169 6.14 9.74 5.28
CA SER A 169 6.50 8.92 6.44
C SER A 169 8.00 8.62 6.46
N ALA A 170 8.56 8.27 5.30
CA ALA A 170 10.00 8.04 5.14
C ALA A 170 10.83 9.29 5.45
N ARG A 171 10.42 10.47 4.95
CA ARG A 171 11.02 11.77 5.29
C ARG A 171 10.98 12.03 6.79
N ARG A 172 9.83 11.85 7.45
CA ARG A 172 9.77 12.01 8.92
C ARG A 172 10.70 11.05 9.65
N SER A 173 10.88 9.83 9.13
CA SER A 173 11.81 8.86 9.70
C SER A 173 13.26 9.29 9.56
N MET A 174 13.69 9.65 8.35
CA MET A 174 15.06 10.14 8.08
C MET A 174 15.33 11.47 8.77
N GLY A 175 14.34 12.36 8.83
CA GLY A 175 14.46 13.65 9.51
C GLY A 175 14.71 13.54 11.01
N ARG A 176 14.37 12.41 11.66
CA ARG A 176 14.79 12.15 13.04
C ARG A 176 16.26 11.73 13.14
N GLN A 177 16.78 11.08 12.11
CA GLN A 177 18.15 10.58 12.05
C GLN A 177 19.14 11.67 11.63
N PHE A 178 18.77 12.50 10.66
CA PHE A 178 19.60 13.57 10.09
C PHE A 178 19.09 14.96 10.48
N ARG A 179 18.52 15.11 11.69
CA ARG A 179 18.22 16.46 12.20
C ARG A 179 19.49 17.30 12.06
N PRO A 180 19.42 18.50 11.47
CA PRO A 180 20.52 19.43 11.56
C PRO A 180 20.80 19.60 13.06
N ASN A 181 21.97 19.15 13.50
CA ASN A 181 22.37 19.36 14.88
C ASN A 181 22.46 20.87 15.03
N ARG A 182 21.51 21.49 15.75
CA ARG A 182 21.58 22.89 16.14
C ARG A 182 22.61 22.99 17.27
N GLN A 183 23.85 22.67 16.95
CA GLN A 183 24.96 22.62 17.90
C GLN A 183 26.15 23.25 17.19
N GLY A 184 26.36 24.52 17.49
CA GLY A 184 27.36 25.38 16.87
C GLY A 184 27.12 26.88 17.08
N ASP A 185 26.18 27.30 17.94
CA ASP A 185 25.98 28.70 18.30
C ASP A 185 25.60 28.84 19.78
N ASP A 186 26.34 28.15 20.66
CA ASP A 186 26.42 28.54 22.07
C ASP A 186 27.79 29.19 22.27
N GLY A 187 27.74 30.47 22.63
CA GLY A 187 28.81 31.43 22.50
C GLY A 187 30.08 31.06 23.26
N GLY A 188 31.18 31.01 22.53
CA GLY A 188 32.50 31.29 23.09
C GLY A 188 32.57 32.76 23.48
N LEU A 189 32.10 33.09 24.68
CA LEU A 189 32.56 34.26 25.41
C LEU A 189 33.81 33.83 26.19
N SER A 190 34.96 33.87 25.51
CA SER A 190 36.23 33.97 26.21
C SER A 190 36.29 35.38 26.79
N ASP A 191 36.12 35.50 28.10
CA ASP A 191 36.43 36.70 28.88
C ASP A 191 37.93 36.99 28.79
N ASP A 192 38.34 37.62 27.69
CA ASP A 192 39.55 38.44 27.63
C ASP A 192 39.21 39.81 28.23
N GLU A 193 39.29 39.93 29.55
CA GLU A 193 39.41 41.25 30.19
C GLU A 193 40.58 41.24 31.18
N ASN A 194 41.72 41.71 30.69
CA ASN A 194 42.92 42.00 31.45
C ASN A 194 42.94 43.50 31.76
N PRO A 195 42.83 43.96 33.03
CA PRO A 195 43.08 45.34 33.36
C PRO A 195 44.53 45.52 33.84
N ILE A 196 45.36 46.11 32.97
CA ILE A 196 46.61 46.77 33.35
C ILE A 196 46.29 48.20 33.77
N TRP A 197 46.44 48.54 35.05
CA TRP A 197 46.88 49.85 35.62
C TRP A 197 47.14 49.59 37.13
N GLY A 198 48.19 50.03 37.82
CA GLY A 198 49.29 50.95 37.57
C GLY A 198 50.07 51.09 38.90
N ARG A 199 51.36 51.43 38.82
CA ARG A 199 52.30 51.58 39.93
C ARG A 199 51.88 52.70 40.91
N SER A 200 52.11 52.49 42.20
CA SER A 200 52.99 53.31 43.08
C SER A 200 53.17 52.60 44.42
#